data_AF-A0A2V9PQ63-F1
#
_entry.id   AF-A0A2V9PQ63-F1
#
_cell.length_a   1.000
_cell.length_b   1.000
_cell.length_c   1.000
_cell.angle_alpha   90.00
_cell.angle_beta   90.00
_cell.angle_gamma   90.00
#
_symmetry.space_group_name_H-M   'P 1'
#
loop_
_entity.id
_entity.type
_entity.pdbx_description
1 polymer ?
#
loop_
_entity_poly.entity_id
_entity_poly.type
_entity_poly.pdbx_seq_one_letter_code
_entity_poly.pdbx_strand_id
1 'polypeptide(L)'
;GKHPDIANLIPSDIEIRRNYFFKPLSWLGSSYSVKNLLEFKCAQRVLVEGNTFQNVWLNAQAGWALLITPRSDDGLGPWENVADVTIRLNKFINVGQGIDIAGTDNYFLSGVVNRVLIENNLILIQNINGEDHRLLQFTNPSTFAAAGPNNVTVRHNTGLILSVGGGALGASVFSEMLGAKADQFDFRDNLLSNGGYGFFGSGGSVGSGALARYFTNYDMLNNVFIGGGPAGSYPANNFFPNDNSAVGFVNFAGGDYTLTSGSPFRNAATDGKDVGADIAAIAAAISGAGIPILPAPKNLRVQ
;
A
#
# COMPACT_ATOMS: atom_id res chain seq x y z
N GLY A 1 -7.22 13.88 -16.07
CA GLY A 1 -7.26 12.88 -17.15
C GLY A 1 -8.43 13.25 -18.03
N LYS A 2 -8.44 12.77 -19.28
CA LYS A 2 -9.61 12.84 -20.15
C LYS A 2 -10.09 11.39 -20.32
N HIS A 3 -11.40 11.16 -20.36
CA HIS A 3 -11.93 9.83 -20.65
C HIS A 3 -11.47 9.36 -22.04
N PRO A 4 -11.36 8.04 -22.28
CA PRO A 4 -11.14 7.50 -23.62
C PRO A 4 -12.26 7.92 -24.58
N ASP A 5 -11.92 8.38 -25.79
CA ASP A 5 -12.91 8.77 -26.81
C ASP A 5 -13.80 7.60 -27.27
N ILE A 6 -13.39 6.36 -26.97
CA ILE A 6 -14.13 5.13 -27.29
C ILE A 6 -14.89 4.67 -26.04
N ALA A 7 -16.21 4.69 -26.11
CA ALA A 7 -17.08 4.22 -25.04
C ALA A 7 -16.78 2.76 -24.65
N ASN A 8 -16.80 2.47 -23.34
CA ASN A 8 -16.51 1.16 -22.75
C ASN A 8 -15.08 0.62 -22.99
N LEU A 9 -14.17 1.42 -23.55
CA LEU A 9 -12.77 1.03 -23.66
C LEU A 9 -12.07 1.22 -22.32
N ILE A 10 -11.45 0.15 -21.82
CA ILE A 10 -10.55 0.18 -20.66
C ILE A 10 -9.16 -0.26 -21.12
N PRO A 11 -8.11 0.59 -20.97
CA PRO A 11 -6.74 0.19 -21.25
C PRO A 11 -6.39 -1.10 -20.52
N SER A 12 -5.87 -2.09 -21.24
CA SER A 12 -5.69 -3.42 -20.66
C SER A 12 -4.38 -4.09 -21.05
N ASP A 13 -4.06 -5.19 -20.36
CA ASP A 13 -2.91 -6.06 -20.64
C ASP A 13 -1.58 -5.31 -20.49
N ILE A 14 -1.42 -4.66 -19.33
CA ILE A 14 -0.33 -3.73 -19.02
C ILE A 14 0.69 -4.42 -18.11
N GLU A 15 1.95 -4.46 -18.54
CA GLU A 15 3.08 -4.89 -17.70
C GLU A 15 3.98 -3.71 -17.33
N ILE A 16 4.12 -3.44 -16.03
CA ILE A 16 5.06 -2.48 -15.46
C ILE A 16 6.05 -3.27 -14.61
N ARG A 17 7.19 -3.61 -15.20
CA ARG A 17 8.14 -4.55 -14.58
C ARG A 17 9.56 -4.04 -14.59
N ARG A 18 10.27 -4.28 -13.49
CA ARG A 18 11.72 -4.01 -13.37
C ARG A 18 12.10 -2.55 -13.65
N ASN A 19 11.25 -1.62 -13.21
CA ASN A 19 11.51 -0.19 -13.32
C ASN A 19 12.04 0.39 -12.01
N TYR A 20 12.70 1.53 -12.10
CA TYR A 20 13.06 2.37 -10.96
C TYR A 20 12.33 3.71 -11.03
N PHE A 21 11.29 3.85 -10.21
CA PHE A 21 10.54 5.09 -10.04
C PHE A 21 11.22 5.91 -8.95
N PHE A 22 11.92 6.98 -9.33
CA PHE A 22 12.76 7.76 -8.42
C PHE A 22 12.45 9.25 -8.47
N LYS A 23 12.37 9.89 -7.30
CA LYS A 23 12.41 11.35 -7.16
C LYS A 23 13.61 11.75 -6.29
N PRO A 24 14.47 12.69 -6.73
CA PRO A 24 15.59 13.13 -5.89
C PRO A 24 15.09 13.95 -4.70
N LEU A 25 15.62 13.68 -3.51
CA LEU A 25 15.25 14.42 -2.29
C LEU A 25 15.60 15.92 -2.35
N SER A 26 16.48 16.34 -3.28
CA SER A 26 16.76 17.75 -3.54
C SER A 26 15.56 18.53 -4.09
N TRP A 27 14.46 17.86 -4.45
CA TRP A 27 13.19 18.54 -4.78
C TRP A 27 12.36 18.91 -3.55
N LEU A 28 12.69 18.39 -2.36
CA LEU A 28 12.01 18.75 -1.13
C LEU A 28 12.25 20.25 -0.83
N GLY A 29 11.17 20.99 -0.54
CA GLY A 29 11.23 22.44 -0.34
C GLY A 29 11.47 23.28 -1.61
N SER A 30 11.56 22.64 -2.79
CA SER A 30 11.66 23.35 -4.07
C SER A 30 10.29 23.79 -4.61
N SER A 31 10.28 24.48 -5.76
CA SER A 31 9.04 24.91 -6.45
C SER A 31 8.33 23.79 -7.22
N TYR A 32 8.88 22.57 -7.27
CA TYR A 32 8.25 21.47 -8.01
C TYR A 32 7.02 20.92 -7.28
N SER A 33 5.93 20.72 -8.02
CA SER A 33 4.78 19.96 -7.53
C SER A 33 5.08 18.47 -7.55
N VAL A 34 5.06 17.85 -6.37
CA VAL A 34 5.32 16.41 -6.23
C VAL A 34 4.00 15.66 -6.10
N LYS A 35 3.80 14.72 -7.02
CA LYS A 35 2.68 13.77 -7.05
C LYS A 35 3.17 12.35 -6.75
N ASN A 36 2.24 11.41 -6.72
CA ASN A 36 2.48 10.00 -6.41
C ASN A 36 3.45 9.32 -7.41
N LEU A 37 3.93 8.11 -7.14
CA LEU A 37 4.87 7.43 -8.06
C LEU A 37 4.15 6.65 -9.17
N LEU A 38 3.02 6.05 -8.87
CA LEU A 38 2.16 5.36 -9.84
C LEU A 38 0.68 5.52 -9.45
N GLU A 39 -0.19 5.71 -10.44
CA GLU A 39 -1.64 5.79 -10.23
C GLU A 39 -2.35 5.10 -11.40
N PHE A 40 -3.35 4.29 -11.09
CA PHE A 40 -4.30 3.76 -12.06
C PHE A 40 -5.64 4.45 -11.89
N LYS A 41 -6.07 5.14 -12.95
CA LYS A 41 -7.36 5.82 -13.04
C LYS A 41 -8.39 5.11 -13.91
N CYS A 42 -7.91 4.37 -14.90
CA CYS A 42 -8.70 3.50 -15.76
C CYS A 42 -7.75 2.42 -16.32
N ALA A 43 -7.86 1.17 -15.87
CA ALA A 43 -6.99 0.09 -16.31
C ALA A 43 -7.55 -1.29 -15.95
N GLN A 44 -7.28 -2.30 -16.79
CA GLN A 44 -7.61 -3.69 -16.48
C GLN A 44 -6.47 -4.65 -16.80
N ARG A 45 -6.33 -5.78 -16.09
CA ARG A 45 -5.32 -6.82 -16.35
C ARG A 45 -3.91 -6.23 -16.33
N VAL A 46 -3.53 -5.73 -15.16
CA VAL A 46 -2.26 -5.03 -14.93
C VAL A 46 -1.34 -5.88 -14.06
N LEU A 47 -0.08 -5.99 -14.47
CA LEU A 47 0.99 -6.59 -13.66
C LEU A 47 2.02 -5.51 -13.30
N VAL A 48 2.14 -5.20 -12.01
CA VAL A 48 3.19 -4.35 -11.42
C VAL A 48 4.16 -5.25 -10.64
N GLU A 49 5.30 -5.59 -11.24
CA GLU A 49 6.21 -6.59 -10.67
C GLU A 49 7.69 -6.20 -10.68
N GLY A 50 8.38 -6.41 -9.54
CA GLY A 50 9.84 -6.28 -9.50
C GLY A 50 10.31 -4.85 -9.70
N ASN A 51 9.50 -3.84 -9.36
CA ASN A 51 9.89 -2.44 -9.45
C ASN A 51 10.46 -1.94 -8.11
N THR A 52 11.31 -0.93 -8.20
CA THR A 52 11.71 -0.12 -7.05
C THR A 52 11.02 1.24 -7.14
N PHE A 53 10.30 1.61 -6.08
CA PHE A 53 9.63 2.90 -5.90
C PHE A 53 10.36 3.65 -4.80
N GLN A 54 10.97 4.79 -5.11
CA GLN A 54 11.81 5.51 -4.17
C GLN A 54 11.52 7.00 -4.12
N ASN A 55 11.29 7.48 -2.90
CA ASN A 55 11.05 8.87 -2.54
C ASN A 55 9.72 9.43 -3.08
N VAL A 56 8.76 9.58 -2.17
CA VAL A 56 7.55 10.36 -2.39
C VAL A 56 7.08 10.91 -1.05
N TRP A 57 6.59 12.14 -1.04
CA TRP A 57 6.24 12.87 0.18
C TRP A 57 4.98 13.72 -0.02
N LEU A 58 4.38 14.18 1.09
CA LEU A 58 3.24 15.07 1.08
C LEU A 58 3.60 16.38 0.38
N ASN A 59 2.90 16.67 -0.71
CA ASN A 59 2.98 17.94 -1.43
C ASN A 59 1.68 18.12 -2.22
N ALA A 60 1.74 18.40 -3.53
CA ALA A 60 0.57 18.57 -4.41
C ALA A 60 -0.44 17.40 -4.37
N GLN A 61 -0.06 16.26 -3.78
CA GLN A 61 -0.94 15.18 -3.31
C GLN A 61 -0.43 14.61 -1.98
N ALA A 62 -1.16 13.65 -1.40
CA ALA A 62 -0.91 13.11 -0.07
C ALA A 62 0.39 12.28 0.09
N GLY A 63 1.20 12.11 -0.95
CA GLY A 63 2.50 11.42 -0.83
C GLY A 63 2.42 9.90 -0.82
N TRP A 64 1.44 9.32 -1.52
CA TRP A 64 1.31 7.89 -1.71
C TRP A 64 2.31 7.36 -2.74
N ALA A 65 2.79 6.14 -2.53
CA ALA A 65 3.61 5.48 -3.53
C ALA A 65 2.76 4.99 -4.71
N LEU A 66 1.62 4.36 -4.44
CA LEU A 66 0.74 3.79 -5.48
C LEU A 66 -0.72 4.06 -5.19
N LEU A 67 -1.48 4.44 -6.23
CA LEU A 67 -2.93 4.64 -6.16
C LEU A 67 -3.66 3.68 -7.10
N ILE A 68 -4.74 3.08 -6.60
CA ILE A 68 -5.80 2.42 -7.37
C ILE A 68 -7.08 3.23 -7.16
N THR A 69 -7.37 4.13 -8.08
CA THR A 69 -8.35 5.18 -7.89
C THR A 69 -9.08 5.43 -9.21
N PRO A 70 -10.17 4.69 -9.53
CA PRO A 70 -10.98 4.96 -10.72
C PRO A 70 -11.34 6.45 -10.80
N ARG A 71 -11.17 7.07 -11.97
CA ARG A 71 -11.45 8.51 -12.17
C ARG A 71 -12.06 8.83 -13.53
N SER A 72 -13.38 9.00 -13.55
CA SER A 72 -14.16 9.60 -14.64
C SER A 72 -14.04 11.12 -14.55
N ASP A 73 -12.84 11.65 -14.78
CA ASP A 73 -12.41 13.03 -14.45
C ASP A 73 -13.32 14.15 -15.04
N ASP A 74 -14.15 13.87 -16.05
CA ASP A 74 -15.15 14.81 -16.63
C ASP A 74 -16.60 14.29 -16.59
N GLY A 75 -16.85 13.17 -15.91
CA GLY A 75 -18.17 12.57 -15.73
C GLY A 75 -18.72 11.84 -16.95
N LEU A 76 -17.97 11.77 -18.06
CA LEU A 76 -18.43 11.16 -19.31
C LEU A 76 -18.03 9.68 -19.46
N GLY A 77 -17.23 9.14 -18.54
CA GLY A 77 -16.76 7.75 -18.54
C GLY A 77 -17.29 6.92 -17.37
N PRO A 78 -18.61 6.68 -17.20
CA PRO A 78 -19.14 5.89 -16.08
C PRO A 78 -18.68 4.42 -16.09
N TRP A 79 -18.16 3.92 -17.22
CA TRP A 79 -17.58 2.58 -17.35
C TRP A 79 -16.12 2.49 -16.85
N GLU A 80 -15.46 3.63 -16.60
CA GLU A 80 -14.06 3.64 -16.19
C GLU A 80 -13.89 2.97 -14.84
N ASN A 81 -12.98 2.00 -14.79
CA ASN A 81 -12.73 1.21 -13.61
C ASN A 81 -11.23 0.88 -13.49
N VAL A 82 -10.87 0.31 -12.34
CA VAL A 82 -9.57 -0.32 -12.17
C VAL A 82 -9.79 -1.74 -11.68
N ALA A 83 -9.44 -2.74 -12.48
CA ALA A 83 -9.71 -4.13 -12.14
C ALA A 83 -8.62 -5.09 -12.60
N ASP A 84 -8.56 -6.29 -12.02
CA ASP A 84 -7.57 -7.32 -12.38
C ASP A 84 -6.12 -6.81 -12.27
N VAL A 85 -5.76 -6.28 -11.10
CA VAL A 85 -4.44 -5.68 -10.85
C VAL A 85 -3.64 -6.57 -9.92
N THR A 86 -2.43 -6.96 -10.34
CA THR A 86 -1.46 -7.66 -9.49
C THR A 86 -0.28 -6.75 -9.20
N ILE A 87 -0.03 -6.48 -7.92
CA ILE A 87 1.12 -5.72 -7.41
C ILE A 87 1.95 -6.69 -6.59
N ARG A 88 3.09 -7.13 -7.12
CA ARG A 88 3.93 -8.11 -6.42
C ARG A 88 5.43 -7.93 -6.56
N LEU A 89 6.18 -8.40 -5.57
CA LEU A 89 7.65 -8.41 -5.61
C LEU A 89 8.26 -7.01 -5.80
N ASN A 90 7.56 -5.95 -5.36
CA ASN A 90 8.07 -4.58 -5.46
C ASN A 90 8.71 -4.14 -4.14
N LYS A 91 9.63 -3.18 -4.25
CA LYS A 91 10.29 -2.54 -3.10
C LYS A 91 9.98 -1.05 -3.09
N PHE A 92 9.31 -0.59 -2.04
CA PHE A 92 9.02 0.83 -1.80
C PHE A 92 9.95 1.34 -0.71
N ILE A 93 10.76 2.34 -1.02
CA ILE A 93 11.84 2.84 -0.16
C ILE A 93 11.61 4.32 0.11
N ASN A 94 11.61 4.70 1.39
CA ASN A 94 11.51 6.10 1.78
C ASN A 94 10.28 6.75 1.13
N VAL A 95 9.11 6.12 1.35
CA VAL A 95 7.82 6.64 0.88
C VAL A 95 7.05 7.20 2.06
N GLY A 96 6.37 8.32 1.87
CA GLY A 96 5.59 8.95 2.93
C GLY A 96 4.32 8.16 3.28
N GLN A 97 3.69 7.53 2.28
CA GLN A 97 2.59 6.57 2.44
C GLN A 97 2.70 5.44 1.40
N GLY A 98 2.12 4.27 1.70
CA GLY A 98 2.21 3.08 0.87
C GLY A 98 1.21 3.08 -0.30
N ILE A 99 0.13 2.31 -0.19
CA ILE A 99 -0.84 2.10 -1.27
C ILE A 99 -2.24 2.58 -0.85
N ASP A 100 -2.87 3.39 -1.69
CA ASP A 100 -4.26 3.83 -1.54
C ASP A 100 -5.17 3.16 -2.57
N ILE A 101 -6.33 2.70 -2.12
CA ILE A 101 -7.34 2.04 -2.93
C ILE A 101 -8.68 2.70 -2.67
N ALA A 102 -9.21 3.42 -3.66
CA ALA A 102 -10.56 3.97 -3.61
C ALA A 102 -11.51 3.09 -4.42
N GLY A 103 -12.58 2.61 -3.80
CA GLY A 103 -13.55 1.71 -4.44
C GLY A 103 -14.23 2.32 -5.66
N THR A 104 -14.54 3.61 -5.65
CA THR A 104 -15.06 4.37 -6.80
C THR A 104 -14.42 5.76 -6.87
N ASP A 105 -14.64 6.47 -7.99
CA ASP A 105 -14.34 7.90 -8.13
C ASP A 105 -15.08 8.71 -7.06
N ASN A 106 -14.44 9.76 -6.53
CA ASN A 106 -14.97 10.60 -5.48
C ASN A 106 -15.87 11.77 -5.95
N TYR A 107 -15.92 12.06 -7.24
CA TYR A 107 -16.69 13.17 -7.83
C TYR A 107 -17.77 12.71 -8.80
N PHE A 108 -17.45 11.71 -9.64
CA PHE A 108 -18.34 11.25 -10.70
C PHE A 108 -18.64 9.76 -10.58
N LEU A 109 -19.63 9.29 -11.35
CA LEU A 109 -19.88 7.85 -11.43
C LEU A 109 -18.71 7.16 -12.14
N SER A 110 -18.28 6.04 -11.58
CA SER A 110 -17.28 5.14 -12.16
C SER A 110 -17.68 3.69 -11.92
N GLY A 111 -16.96 2.76 -12.54
CA GLY A 111 -16.96 1.38 -12.10
C GLY A 111 -16.28 1.23 -10.72
N VAL A 112 -16.58 0.12 -10.06
CA VAL A 112 -16.01 -0.24 -8.76
C VAL A 112 -14.68 -0.98 -8.96
N VAL A 113 -13.68 -0.67 -8.15
CA VAL A 113 -12.42 -1.43 -8.11
C VAL A 113 -12.71 -2.89 -7.80
N ASN A 114 -12.11 -3.79 -8.59
CA ASN A 114 -12.39 -5.22 -8.43
C ASN A 114 -11.17 -6.10 -8.75
N ARG A 115 -10.94 -7.16 -7.97
CA ARG A 115 -9.89 -8.17 -8.21
C ARG A 115 -8.48 -7.56 -8.20
N VAL A 116 -8.07 -7.13 -7.02
CA VAL A 116 -6.72 -6.58 -6.77
C VAL A 116 -5.94 -7.54 -5.88
N LEU A 117 -4.74 -7.94 -6.31
CA LEU A 117 -3.80 -8.73 -5.54
C LEU A 117 -2.59 -7.85 -5.17
N ILE A 118 -2.33 -7.70 -3.88
CA ILE A 118 -1.12 -7.07 -3.33
C ILE A 118 -0.36 -8.15 -2.56
N GLU A 119 0.75 -8.63 -3.12
CA GLU A 119 1.46 -9.80 -2.60
C GLU A 119 2.98 -9.65 -2.62
N ASN A 120 3.68 -10.07 -1.56
CA ASN A 120 5.15 -10.11 -1.55
C ASN A 120 5.79 -8.76 -1.88
N ASN A 121 5.28 -7.67 -1.31
CA ASN A 121 5.90 -6.35 -1.41
C ASN A 121 6.59 -5.95 -0.11
N LEU A 122 7.71 -5.23 -0.23
CA LEU A 122 8.38 -4.58 0.89
C LEU A 122 8.07 -3.08 0.86
N ILE A 123 7.36 -2.56 1.87
CA ILE A 123 6.95 -1.16 1.96
C ILE A 123 7.64 -0.49 3.14
N LEU A 124 8.51 0.48 2.88
CA LEU A 124 9.27 1.20 3.92
C LEU A 124 8.81 2.66 4.01
N ILE A 125 7.99 2.93 5.02
CA ILE A 125 7.48 4.26 5.31
C ILE A 125 8.46 5.06 6.15
N GLN A 126 8.63 6.32 5.81
CA GLN A 126 9.40 7.31 6.55
C GLN A 126 8.59 8.60 6.69
N ASN A 127 8.86 9.35 7.76
CA ASN A 127 8.42 10.73 7.84
C ASN A 127 9.34 11.62 6.99
N ILE A 128 8.82 12.15 5.89
CA ILE A 128 9.61 12.95 4.95
C ILE A 128 9.13 14.40 4.95
N ASN A 129 7.81 14.62 4.92
CA ASN A 129 7.22 15.95 4.89
C ASN A 129 5.88 16.07 5.63
N GLY A 130 5.69 15.29 6.71
CA GLY A 130 4.49 15.38 7.56
C GLY A 130 3.27 14.66 6.99
N GLU A 131 3.50 13.55 6.28
CA GLU A 131 2.45 12.62 5.84
C GLU A 131 1.72 11.95 7.01
N ASP A 132 0.70 11.16 6.71
CA ASP A 132 -0.02 10.38 7.73
C ASP A 132 0.63 9.02 8.05
N HIS A 133 1.66 8.61 7.29
CA HIS A 133 2.42 7.37 7.49
C HIS A 133 1.60 6.07 7.43
N ARG A 134 0.66 5.98 6.48
CA ARG A 134 -0.23 4.82 6.30
C ARG A 134 0.36 3.80 5.33
N LEU A 135 0.46 2.53 5.74
CA LEU A 135 0.91 1.43 4.86
C LEU A 135 -0.12 1.15 3.75
N LEU A 136 -1.39 1.00 4.12
CA LEU A 136 -2.48 0.78 3.19
C LEU A 136 -3.67 1.66 3.55
N GLN A 137 -4.46 2.00 2.53
CA GLN A 137 -5.73 2.68 2.70
C GLN A 137 -6.81 2.12 1.78
N PHE A 138 -8.02 2.01 2.32
CA PHE A 138 -9.22 1.63 1.59
C PHE A 138 -10.29 2.70 1.80
N THR A 139 -10.73 3.34 0.72
CA THR A 139 -11.68 4.45 0.78
C THR A 139 -12.75 4.38 -0.30
N ASN A 140 -13.74 5.27 -0.23
CA ASN A 140 -14.62 5.64 -1.34
C ASN A 140 -15.14 7.08 -1.10
N PRO A 141 -15.80 7.74 -2.08
CA PRO A 141 -16.50 9.01 -1.85
C PRO A 141 -17.45 9.01 -0.66
N SER A 142 -17.66 10.21 -0.12
CA SER A 142 -18.72 10.48 0.85
C SER A 142 -20.12 10.68 0.24
N THR A 143 -20.45 10.05 -0.89
CA THR A 143 -21.73 10.24 -1.61
C THR A 143 -22.55 8.94 -1.71
N PHE A 144 -23.85 9.03 -2.00
CA PHE A 144 -24.79 7.90 -1.90
C PHE A 144 -24.61 6.79 -2.95
N ALA A 145 -23.79 6.99 -3.99
CA ALA A 145 -23.44 5.97 -4.98
C ALA A 145 -22.06 5.32 -4.70
N ALA A 146 -21.47 5.60 -3.54
CA ALA A 146 -20.17 5.08 -3.15
C ALA A 146 -20.20 3.59 -2.86
N ALA A 147 -19.19 2.88 -3.36
CA ALA A 147 -18.93 1.49 -3.03
C ALA A 147 -17.47 1.30 -2.65
N GLY A 148 -17.21 0.50 -1.63
CA GLY A 148 -15.88 0.00 -1.31
C GLY A 148 -15.34 -0.91 -2.43
N PRO A 149 -14.01 -1.12 -2.49
CA PRO A 149 -13.42 -2.03 -3.46
C PRO A 149 -13.85 -3.48 -3.20
N ASN A 150 -13.97 -4.28 -4.26
CA ASN A 150 -14.36 -5.69 -4.18
C ASN A 150 -13.21 -6.63 -4.53
N ASN A 151 -13.20 -7.83 -3.95
CA ASN A 151 -12.23 -8.90 -4.25
C ASN A 151 -10.79 -8.40 -4.14
N VAL A 152 -10.42 -7.88 -2.97
CA VAL A 152 -9.04 -7.44 -2.72
C VAL A 152 -8.34 -8.45 -1.83
N THR A 153 -7.21 -8.96 -2.31
CA THR A 153 -6.32 -9.84 -1.56
C THR A 153 -5.03 -9.09 -1.23
N VAL A 154 -4.70 -9.03 0.06
CA VAL A 154 -3.46 -8.50 0.58
C VAL A 154 -2.79 -9.58 1.41
N ARG A 155 -1.69 -10.14 0.90
CA ARG A 155 -1.00 -11.22 1.61
C ARG A 155 0.50 -11.23 1.46
N HIS A 156 1.21 -11.80 2.43
CA HIS A 156 2.68 -11.93 2.36
C HIS A 156 3.37 -10.59 2.09
N ASN A 157 2.89 -9.46 2.64
CA ASN A 157 3.60 -8.18 2.51
C ASN A 157 4.35 -7.87 3.79
N THR A 158 5.55 -7.30 3.67
CA THR A 158 6.28 -6.71 4.79
C THR A 158 6.19 -5.19 4.70
N GLY A 159 5.51 -4.56 5.65
CA GLY A 159 5.30 -3.11 5.70
C GLY A 159 5.85 -2.54 6.99
N LEU A 160 6.83 -1.65 6.91
CA LEU A 160 7.50 -1.09 8.09
C LEU A 160 7.35 0.43 8.11
N ILE A 161 6.84 0.95 9.23
CA ILE A 161 6.81 2.38 9.52
C ILE A 161 8.08 2.67 10.32
N LEU A 162 9.11 3.17 9.65
CA LEU A 162 10.45 3.36 10.22
C LEU A 162 10.56 4.68 10.99
N SER A 163 9.78 5.68 10.62
CA SER A 163 9.61 6.92 11.37
C SER A 163 8.25 7.56 11.11
N VAL A 164 7.78 8.33 12.08
CA VAL A 164 6.55 9.14 12.03
C VAL A 164 6.86 10.56 12.50
N GLY A 165 5.97 11.51 12.23
CA GLY A 165 6.16 12.91 12.61
C GLY A 165 4.96 13.79 12.26
N GLY A 166 5.06 15.10 12.49
CA GLY A 166 3.97 16.03 12.16
C GLY A 166 2.67 15.83 12.98
N GLY A 167 2.72 15.06 14.07
CA GLY A 167 1.55 14.73 14.89
C GLY A 167 0.74 13.51 14.39
N ALA A 168 1.07 12.98 13.21
CA ALA A 168 0.52 11.71 12.73
C ALA A 168 1.32 10.53 13.32
N LEU A 169 0.60 9.47 13.71
CA LEU A 169 1.19 8.30 14.36
C LEU A 169 1.32 7.07 13.44
N GLY A 170 0.85 7.17 12.20
CA GLY A 170 0.84 6.04 11.26
C GLY A 170 -0.20 4.97 11.56
N ALA A 171 -0.49 4.17 10.53
CA ALA A 171 -1.43 3.05 10.60
C ALA A 171 -0.99 1.91 9.67
N SER A 172 -1.24 0.67 10.07
CA SER A 172 -1.07 -0.47 9.15
C SER A 172 -2.12 -0.43 8.04
N VAL A 173 -3.37 -0.13 8.40
CA VAL A 173 -4.46 0.08 7.45
C VAL A 173 -5.35 1.21 7.96
N PHE A 174 -5.75 2.11 7.07
CA PHE A 174 -6.81 3.09 7.33
C PHE A 174 -8.00 2.86 6.41
N SER A 175 -9.21 2.87 6.95
CA SER A 175 -10.44 2.70 6.19
C SER A 175 -11.43 3.84 6.42
N GLU A 176 -11.98 4.40 5.35
CA GLU A 176 -13.05 5.39 5.41
C GLU A 176 -13.94 5.27 4.17
N MET A 177 -15.09 4.66 4.36
CA MET A 177 -16.03 4.35 3.28
C MET A 177 -17.45 4.71 3.69
N LEU A 178 -18.24 5.30 2.80
CA LEU A 178 -19.70 5.41 2.93
C LEU A 178 -20.39 4.47 1.94
N GLY A 179 -21.69 4.24 2.13
CA GLY A 179 -22.45 3.39 1.21
C GLY A 179 -22.09 1.91 1.33
N ALA A 180 -21.85 1.25 0.20
CA ALA A 180 -21.55 -0.18 0.19
C ALA A 180 -20.14 -0.45 0.74
N LYS A 181 -20.04 -1.45 1.64
CA LYS A 181 -18.77 -1.91 2.21
C LYS A 181 -17.90 -2.58 1.13
N ALA A 182 -16.61 -2.63 1.38
CA ALA A 182 -15.72 -3.50 0.61
C ALA A 182 -16.13 -4.96 0.82
N ASP A 183 -16.21 -5.76 -0.25
CA ASP A 183 -16.64 -7.16 -0.19
C ASP A 183 -15.54 -8.12 -0.68
N GLN A 184 -15.55 -9.36 -0.20
CA GLN A 184 -14.57 -10.40 -0.58
C GLN A 184 -13.13 -9.97 -0.28
N PHE A 185 -12.87 -9.60 0.98
CA PHE A 185 -11.58 -9.05 1.40
C PHE A 185 -10.71 -10.10 2.09
N ASP A 186 -9.59 -10.47 1.48
CA ASP A 186 -8.64 -11.45 2.02
C ASP A 186 -7.38 -10.73 2.52
N PHE A 187 -7.19 -10.64 3.83
CA PHE A 187 -6.08 -9.95 4.46
C PHE A 187 -5.33 -10.87 5.42
N ARG A 188 -4.30 -11.56 4.92
CA ARG A 188 -3.62 -12.61 5.69
C ARG A 188 -2.12 -12.61 5.50
N ASP A 189 -1.41 -13.23 6.43
CA ASP A 189 0.02 -13.53 6.27
C ASP A 189 0.89 -12.28 6.03
N ASN A 190 0.43 -11.09 6.43
CA ASN A 190 1.20 -9.86 6.32
C ASN A 190 2.01 -9.58 7.59
N LEU A 191 3.17 -8.96 7.45
CA LEU A 191 4.02 -8.51 8.54
C LEU A 191 4.11 -6.98 8.51
N LEU A 192 3.30 -6.31 9.32
CA LEU A 192 3.09 -4.87 9.23
C LEU A 192 3.40 -4.17 10.56
N SER A 193 4.06 -3.02 10.52
CA SER A 193 4.05 -2.09 11.65
C SER A 193 2.62 -1.65 11.94
N ASN A 194 2.21 -1.70 13.21
CA ASN A 194 0.90 -1.25 13.67
C ASN A 194 0.74 0.26 13.50
N GLY A 195 1.82 1.04 13.69
CA GLY A 195 1.72 2.48 13.90
C GLY A 195 0.93 2.79 15.17
N GLY A 196 0.44 4.03 15.30
CA GLY A 196 -0.41 4.44 16.43
C GLY A 196 -1.84 3.89 16.35
N TYR A 197 -2.33 3.53 15.16
CA TYR A 197 -3.73 3.18 14.96
C TYR A 197 -3.99 1.71 14.62
N GLY A 198 -3.00 0.96 14.11
CA GLY A 198 -3.20 -0.41 13.64
C GLY A 198 -4.08 -0.49 12.39
N PHE A 199 -4.89 -1.55 12.30
CA PHE A 199 -5.93 -1.68 11.29
C PHE A 199 -7.15 -0.87 11.76
N PHE A 200 -7.29 0.35 11.27
CA PHE A 200 -8.23 1.34 11.79
C PHE A 200 -9.28 1.77 10.78
N GLY A 201 -10.44 2.21 11.26
CA GLY A 201 -11.49 2.79 10.44
C GLY A 201 -12.03 4.10 11.04
N SER A 202 -12.14 5.16 10.22
CA SER A 202 -12.75 6.45 10.61
C SER A 202 -14.14 6.23 11.21
N GLY A 203 -14.49 6.87 12.33
CA GLY A 203 -15.78 6.65 13.01
C GLY A 203 -16.05 5.19 13.45
N GLY A 204 -15.05 4.32 13.35
CA GLY A 204 -14.99 2.97 13.90
C GLY A 204 -13.87 2.86 14.93
N SER A 205 -13.58 1.63 15.36
CA SER A 205 -12.44 1.30 16.22
C SER A 205 -11.45 0.39 15.49
N VAL A 206 -10.30 0.15 16.08
CA VAL A 206 -9.27 -0.76 15.56
C VAL A 206 -9.78 -2.21 15.41
N GLY A 207 -9.23 -2.94 14.43
CA GLY A 207 -9.47 -4.36 14.19
C GLY A 207 -10.92 -4.66 13.79
N SER A 208 -11.58 -5.54 14.55
CA SER A 208 -12.95 -6.03 14.32
C SER A 208 -13.99 -4.92 14.21
N GLY A 209 -13.79 -3.77 14.87
CA GLY A 209 -14.68 -2.61 14.73
C GLY A 209 -14.61 -1.99 13.33
N ALA A 210 -13.40 -1.79 12.80
CA ALA A 210 -13.19 -1.33 11.44
C ALA A 210 -13.69 -2.35 10.41
N LEU A 211 -13.39 -3.64 10.61
CA LEU A 211 -13.89 -4.72 9.77
C LEU A 211 -15.42 -4.74 9.72
N ALA A 212 -16.09 -4.73 10.88
CA ALA A 212 -17.54 -4.72 10.95
C ALA A 212 -18.15 -3.47 10.30
N ARG A 213 -17.45 -2.33 10.33
CA ARG A 213 -17.93 -1.08 9.74
C ARG A 213 -17.75 -1.02 8.22
N TYR A 214 -16.64 -1.51 7.69
CA TYR A 214 -16.23 -1.22 6.31
C TYR A 214 -16.05 -2.42 5.39
N PHE A 215 -16.14 -3.64 5.91
CA PHE A 215 -15.91 -4.86 5.16
C PHE A 215 -17.05 -5.87 5.35
N THR A 216 -17.34 -6.64 4.31
CA THR A 216 -18.19 -7.83 4.31
C THR A 216 -17.44 -8.98 3.65
N ASN A 217 -17.79 -10.22 4.03
CA ASN A 217 -17.15 -11.43 3.52
C ASN A 217 -15.63 -11.33 3.50
N TYR A 218 -15.03 -11.24 4.69
CA TYR A 218 -13.60 -11.04 4.85
C TYR A 218 -12.94 -12.20 5.59
N ASP A 219 -11.67 -12.42 5.26
CA ASP A 219 -10.73 -13.26 6.01
C ASP A 219 -9.60 -12.38 6.55
N MET A 220 -9.35 -12.45 7.85
CA MET A 220 -8.24 -11.74 8.49
C MET A 220 -7.54 -12.61 9.52
N LEU A 221 -6.43 -13.21 9.13
CA LEU A 221 -5.69 -14.16 9.96
C LEU A 221 -4.20 -14.19 9.64
N ASN A 222 -3.41 -14.65 10.59
CA ASN A 222 -1.96 -14.83 10.54
C ASN A 222 -1.17 -13.57 10.16
N ASN A 223 -1.75 -12.38 10.37
CA ASN A 223 -1.02 -11.14 10.23
C ASN A 223 -0.24 -10.84 11.51
N VAL A 224 0.94 -10.26 11.36
CA VAL A 224 1.78 -9.73 12.43
C VAL A 224 1.63 -8.21 12.44
N PHE A 225 1.21 -7.65 13.56
CA PHE A 225 1.13 -6.21 13.81
C PHE A 225 2.18 -5.80 14.84
N ILE A 226 3.31 -5.25 14.36
CA ILE A 226 4.44 -4.87 15.22
C ILE A 226 4.14 -3.58 15.98
N GLY A 227 4.32 -3.60 17.30
CA GLY A 227 4.05 -2.46 18.19
C GLY A 227 3.06 -2.77 19.31
N GLY A 228 2.70 -4.05 19.52
CA GLY A 228 1.85 -4.46 20.64
C GLY A 228 0.39 -3.98 20.56
N GLY A 229 -0.20 -3.95 19.35
CA GLY A 229 -1.59 -3.53 19.15
C GLY A 229 -2.60 -4.32 20.03
N PRO A 230 -3.82 -3.80 20.24
CA PRO A 230 -4.78 -4.39 21.17
C PRO A 230 -5.32 -5.72 20.63
N ALA A 231 -4.63 -6.83 20.93
CA ALA A 231 -4.89 -8.14 20.35
C ALA A 231 -6.36 -8.59 20.46
N GLY A 232 -7.02 -8.29 21.59
CA GLY A 232 -8.43 -8.61 21.82
C GLY A 232 -9.42 -7.85 20.93
N SER A 233 -8.97 -6.83 20.20
CA SER A 233 -9.79 -6.10 19.23
C SER A 233 -9.75 -6.69 17.82
N TYR A 234 -8.92 -7.71 17.56
CA TYR A 234 -8.77 -8.31 16.23
C TYR A 234 -9.40 -9.71 16.17
N PRO A 235 -9.72 -10.22 14.97
CA PRO A 235 -10.03 -11.63 14.79
C PRO A 235 -8.89 -12.52 15.31
N ALA A 236 -9.25 -13.74 15.70
CA ALA A 236 -8.28 -14.72 16.20
C ALA A 236 -7.16 -15.00 15.20
N ASN A 237 -6.05 -15.57 15.68
CA ASN A 237 -4.89 -15.97 14.90
C ASN A 237 -4.12 -14.80 14.25
N ASN A 238 -4.21 -13.58 14.78
CA ASN A 238 -3.26 -12.50 14.46
C ASN A 238 -2.24 -12.35 15.60
N PHE A 239 -1.05 -11.86 15.28
CA PHE A 239 0.10 -11.78 16.17
C PHE A 239 0.48 -10.32 16.44
N PHE A 240 0.92 -10.02 17.68
CA PHE A 240 1.16 -8.65 18.13
C PHE A 240 2.50 -8.54 18.88
N PRO A 241 3.65 -8.73 18.20
CA PRO A 241 4.94 -8.51 18.84
C PRO A 241 5.07 -7.06 19.30
N ASN A 242 5.67 -6.86 20.47
CA ASN A 242 5.82 -5.52 21.06
C ASN A 242 6.68 -4.58 20.21
N ASP A 243 7.67 -5.11 19.51
CA ASP A 243 8.61 -4.33 18.70
C ASP A 243 9.30 -5.21 17.63
N ASN A 244 10.19 -4.59 16.85
CA ASN A 244 10.95 -5.26 15.79
C ASN A 244 11.90 -6.36 16.30
N SER A 245 12.36 -6.29 17.56
CA SER A 245 13.26 -7.30 18.13
C SER A 245 12.53 -8.62 18.38
N ALA A 246 11.24 -8.56 18.71
CA ALA A 246 10.37 -9.73 18.89
C ALA A 246 9.98 -10.41 17.56
N VAL A 247 10.29 -9.80 16.41
CA VAL A 247 10.04 -10.38 15.08
C VAL A 247 11.10 -11.41 14.70
N GLY A 248 12.35 -11.19 15.11
CA GLY A 248 13.47 -12.05 14.74
C GLY A 248 13.95 -11.84 13.30
N PHE A 249 14.06 -10.59 12.85
CA PHE A 249 14.75 -10.23 11.60
C PHE A 249 16.25 -10.54 11.67
N VAL A 250 16.88 -10.86 10.53
CA VAL A 250 18.32 -11.11 10.42
C VAL A 250 19.13 -9.87 10.79
N ASN A 251 18.80 -8.71 10.21
CA ASN A 251 19.44 -7.45 10.57
C ASN A 251 18.51 -6.26 10.26
N PHE A 252 17.59 -5.96 11.18
CA PHE A 252 16.66 -4.84 11.03
C PHE A 252 17.37 -3.49 10.80
N ALA A 253 18.42 -3.19 11.57
CA ALA A 253 19.15 -1.92 11.47
C ALA A 253 19.93 -1.79 10.15
N GLY A 254 20.41 -2.91 9.60
CA GLY A 254 21.07 -2.97 8.29
C GLY A 254 20.12 -3.08 7.10
N GLY A 255 18.80 -3.12 7.33
CA GLY A 255 17.80 -3.25 6.27
C GLY A 255 17.62 -4.66 5.70
N ASP A 256 18.10 -5.69 6.40
CA ASP A 256 17.81 -7.09 6.10
C ASP A 256 16.62 -7.56 6.94
N TYR A 257 15.45 -7.51 6.30
CA TYR A 257 14.16 -7.87 6.89
C TYR A 257 13.79 -9.34 6.65
N THR A 258 14.76 -10.18 6.27
CA THR A 258 14.56 -11.64 6.23
C THR A 258 14.33 -12.16 7.65
N LEU A 259 13.42 -13.11 7.83
CA LEU A 259 13.25 -13.76 9.13
C LEU A 259 14.42 -14.71 9.42
N THR A 260 14.91 -14.73 10.65
CA THR A 260 15.87 -15.75 11.11
C THR A 260 15.21 -17.13 11.19
N SER A 261 16.01 -18.19 11.36
CA SER A 261 15.49 -19.54 11.62
C SER A 261 14.78 -19.66 12.98
N GLY A 262 15.06 -18.76 13.92
CA GLY A 262 14.44 -18.72 15.25
C GLY A 262 13.24 -17.77 15.35
N SER A 263 12.85 -17.11 14.26
CA SER A 263 11.68 -16.23 14.28
C SER A 263 10.41 -17.05 14.54
N PRO A 264 9.50 -16.58 15.42
CA PRO A 264 8.20 -17.23 15.63
C PRO A 264 7.28 -17.11 14.40
N PHE A 265 7.64 -16.26 13.44
CA PHE A 265 6.87 -15.98 12.23
C PHE A 265 7.40 -16.74 11.00
N ARG A 266 8.43 -17.57 11.20
CA ARG A 266 8.97 -18.51 10.23
C ARG A 266 7.99 -19.68 10.03
N ASN A 267 7.62 -19.99 8.79
CA ASN A 267 6.64 -21.05 8.45
C ASN A 267 5.27 -20.94 9.17
N ALA A 268 4.90 -19.73 9.63
CA ALA A 268 3.69 -19.50 10.42
C ALA A 268 2.51 -18.95 9.60
N ALA A 269 2.70 -18.69 8.31
CA ALA A 269 1.64 -18.28 7.42
C ALA A 269 0.63 -19.41 7.18
N THR A 270 -0.56 -19.06 6.67
CA THR A 270 -1.62 -20.03 6.36
C THR A 270 -1.24 -21.08 5.33
N ASP A 271 -0.23 -20.81 4.51
CA ASP A 271 0.33 -21.72 3.50
C ASP A 271 1.62 -22.43 3.94
N GLY A 272 1.99 -22.31 5.23
CA GLY A 272 3.20 -22.92 5.80
C GLY A 272 4.50 -22.20 5.43
N LYS A 273 4.44 -21.04 4.79
CA LYS A 273 5.60 -20.16 4.54
C LYS A 273 5.80 -19.16 5.67
N ASP A 274 6.82 -18.34 5.54
CA ASP A 274 7.07 -17.20 6.42
C ASP A 274 5.92 -16.20 6.32
N VAL A 275 5.56 -15.57 7.44
CA VAL A 275 4.65 -14.41 7.43
C VAL A 275 5.43 -13.19 6.93
N GLY A 276 4.79 -12.41 6.05
CA GLY A 276 5.41 -11.25 5.40
C GLY A 276 6.01 -11.60 4.04
N ALA A 277 6.75 -10.65 3.48
CA ALA A 277 7.28 -10.76 2.13
C ALA A 277 8.51 -11.68 2.03
N ASP A 278 8.58 -12.43 0.94
CA ASP A 278 9.79 -13.12 0.52
C ASP A 278 10.84 -12.11 0.02
N ILE A 279 11.74 -11.72 0.92
CA ILE A 279 12.79 -10.72 0.68
C ILE A 279 13.76 -11.19 -0.41
N ALA A 280 14.06 -12.50 -0.49
CA ALA A 280 14.96 -13.04 -1.50
C ALA A 280 14.31 -12.99 -2.89
N ALA A 281 13.03 -13.31 -3.01
CA ALA A 281 12.28 -13.20 -4.25
C ALA A 281 12.16 -11.74 -4.72
N ILE A 282 11.93 -10.79 -3.82
CA ILE A 282 11.95 -9.35 -4.15
C ILE A 282 13.33 -8.96 -4.70
N ALA A 283 14.41 -9.29 -3.99
CA ALA A 283 15.77 -8.95 -4.40
C ALA A 283 16.10 -9.52 -5.79
N ALA A 284 15.72 -10.77 -6.05
CA ALA A 284 15.87 -11.40 -7.36
C ALA A 284 15.06 -10.66 -8.45
N ALA A 285 13.79 -10.31 -8.18
CA ALA A 285 12.93 -9.62 -9.13
C ALA A 285 13.44 -8.23 -9.52
N ILE A 286 13.91 -7.44 -8.53
CA ILE A 286 14.40 -6.06 -8.75
C ILE A 286 15.83 -6.01 -9.28
N SER A 287 16.63 -7.06 -9.16
CA SER A 287 18.02 -7.07 -9.67
C SER A 287 18.14 -6.83 -11.18
N GLY A 288 17.09 -7.14 -11.95
CA GLY A 288 17.00 -6.84 -13.38
C GLY A 288 16.67 -5.38 -13.70
N ALA A 289 16.24 -4.59 -12.71
CA ALA A 289 16.08 -3.15 -12.81
C ALA A 289 17.45 -2.51 -12.57
N GLY A 290 18.30 -2.41 -13.60
CA GLY A 290 19.62 -1.80 -13.45
C GLY A 290 19.50 -0.45 -12.74
N ILE A 291 19.95 -0.37 -11.49
CA ILE A 291 20.01 0.90 -10.76
C ILE A 291 21.01 1.74 -11.53
N PRO A 292 20.59 2.82 -12.22
CA PRO A 292 21.56 3.63 -12.92
C PRO A 292 22.48 4.21 -11.84
N ILE A 293 23.80 4.07 -12.02
CA ILE A 293 24.77 4.91 -11.30
C ILE A 293 24.54 6.32 -11.85
N LEU A 294 23.54 7.03 -11.31
CA LEU A 294 23.33 8.42 -11.63
C LEU A 294 24.50 9.19 -10.99
N PRO A 295 25.36 9.84 -11.80
CA PRO A 295 26.40 10.68 -11.23
C PRO A 295 25.75 11.73 -10.32
N ALA A 296 26.32 11.93 -9.13
CA ALA A 296 25.85 12.94 -8.19
C ALA A 296 25.70 14.28 -8.94
N PRO A 297 24.55 14.98 -8.82
CA PRO A 297 24.38 16.29 -9.45
C PRO A 297 25.51 17.22 -9.00
N LYS A 298 26.29 17.74 -9.95
CA LYS A 298 27.45 18.62 -9.69
C LYS A 298 27.09 19.96 -9.03
N ASN A 299 25.82 20.16 -8.68
CA ASN A 299 25.23 21.45 -8.34
C ASN A 299 24.59 21.45 -6.95
N LEU A 300 24.87 20.46 -6.09
CA LEU A 300 24.49 20.50 -4.67
C LEU A 300 25.27 21.61 -3.97
N ARG A 301 24.75 22.84 -4.03
CA ARG A 301 25.06 23.88 -3.06
C ARG A 301 24.09 23.68 -1.91
N VAL A 302 24.60 23.11 -0.82
CA VAL A 302 23.97 23.25 0.49
C VAL A 302 24.04 24.73 0.84
N GLN A 303 22.89 25.40 0.87
CA GLN A 303 22.70 26.64 1.61
C GLN A 303 21.74 26.34 2.75
#